data_AF-A0A4Z2CY31-F1
#
_entry.id   AF-A0A4Z2CY31-F1
#
_cell.length_a   1.000
_cell.length_b   1.000
_cell.length_c   1.000
_cell.angle_alpha   90.00
_cell.angle_beta   90.00
_cell.angle_gamma   90.00
#
_symmetry.space_group_name_H-M   'P 1'
#
loop_
_entity.id
_entity.type
_entity.pdbx_description
1 polymer ?
#
loop_
_entity_poly.entity_id
_entity_poly.type
_entity_poly.pdbx_seq_one_letter_code
_entity_poly.pdbx_strand_id
1 'polypeptide(L)'
;LTDLLRSLSDNKEQVKRQGDTIEAYEFEQRASRETISRLSGEVNKEQTLRQAAENSEREIKQELEKIETAYKRSEGCIHLLEERVNSLTQSLQAARNDAVEREKQLHKITKVEAMFQSKVVDNNLPNQSSKLELEKYHWNSDDLHEIQKFIDTMVSWLSFPQADKLSSLFNAVLRRIEEMEESLKHNTQAYTDIESELNNLREERLDYNSNFNMLKERITFLEEHKASDSTLIDELRNERDRLHYHLCKLAQILKIDEPIADLGAEILGDALSVRLTQLQQGETEKQTNQRIQISRLQKELRETKDRAESLDLQVGVMRRRLIEAQENRHQTVLPASATPMTLATSEKERRKLIKQLENVKELESNLRQEIVMLKARLLESSQTKLAQMSISKALRAAQNKIDELGSICESRDNELKKLTTELNESRKHSNIELENQNEELLKLRQEINHLQTLLNSSQKSEEHLLEFRKLVAIYLGLDNEQLTIPDYEILTHLDRLVSANQSQAANAVATERAVDLLTGNIRSNVRNHYDR
;
A
#
# COMPACT_ATOMS: atom_id res chain seq x y z
N LEU A 1 12.23 101.91 38.01
CA LEU A 1 12.45 101.48 36.61
C LEU A 1 13.24 100.17 36.54
N THR A 2 14.33 100.04 37.31
CA THR A 2 15.12 98.81 37.50
C THR A 2 14.33 97.63 38.09
N ASP A 3 13.50 97.85 39.13
CA ASP A 3 12.72 96.76 39.74
C ASP A 3 11.61 96.23 38.82
N LEU A 4 11.01 97.12 38.01
CA LEU A 4 10.04 96.74 36.98
C LEU A 4 10.70 95.90 35.87
N LEU A 5 11.93 96.23 35.46
CA LEU A 5 12.69 95.45 34.48
C LEU A 5 13.10 94.08 35.00
N ARG A 6 13.45 93.98 36.30
CA ARG A 6 13.76 92.69 36.94
C ARG A 6 12.52 91.80 37.03
N SER A 7 11.40 92.34 37.50
CA SER A 7 10.12 91.61 37.53
C SER A 7 9.66 91.16 36.14
N LEU A 8 9.88 91.97 35.10
CA LEU A 8 9.53 91.61 33.73
C LEU A 8 10.43 90.48 33.18
N SER A 9 11.72 90.48 33.55
CA SER A 9 12.66 89.38 33.24
C SER A 9 12.26 88.09 33.95
N ASP A 10 11.95 88.15 35.24
CA ASP A 10 11.53 87.00 36.03
C ASP A 10 10.21 86.40 35.52
N ASN A 11 9.25 87.25 35.17
CA ASN A 11 7.99 86.83 34.55
C ASN A 11 8.22 86.19 33.18
N LYS A 12 9.16 86.71 32.38
CA LYS A 12 9.52 86.14 31.07
C LYS A 12 10.18 84.76 31.23
N GLU A 13 11.04 84.60 32.23
CA GLU A 13 11.60 83.29 32.57
C GLU A 13 10.54 82.32 33.08
N GLN A 14 9.60 82.78 33.91
CA GLN A 14 8.51 81.96 34.42
C GLN A 14 7.58 81.49 33.28
N VAL A 15 7.23 82.37 32.35
CA VAL A 15 6.45 82.02 31.15
C VAL A 15 7.20 80.99 30.29
N LYS A 16 8.52 81.13 30.14
CA LYS A 16 9.34 80.16 29.41
C LYS A 16 9.35 78.79 30.10
N ARG A 17 9.57 78.75 31.43
CA ARG A 17 9.52 77.50 32.20
C ARG A 17 8.14 76.84 32.12
N GLN A 18 7.07 77.63 32.18
CA GLN A 18 5.70 77.12 32.01
C GLN A 18 5.47 76.58 30.58
N GLY A 19 5.99 77.25 29.55
CA GLY A 19 5.99 76.75 28.17
C GLY A 19 6.70 75.40 28.04
N ASP A 20 7.93 75.30 28.55
CA ASP A 20 8.72 74.06 28.53
C ASP A 20 7.99 72.91 29.27
N THR A 21 7.30 73.20 30.39
CA THR A 21 6.52 72.18 31.11
C THR A 21 5.26 71.74 30.35
N ILE A 22 4.61 72.64 29.59
CA ILE A 22 3.46 72.31 28.76
C ILE A 22 3.91 71.44 27.58
N GLU A 23 5.02 71.78 26.92
CA GLU A 23 5.58 70.99 25.82
C GLU A 23 5.97 69.57 26.27
N ALA A 24 6.60 69.45 27.45
CA ALA A 24 6.92 68.15 28.05
C ALA A 24 5.66 67.33 28.33
N TYR A 25 4.63 67.95 28.91
CA TYR A 25 3.35 67.28 29.18
C TYR A 25 2.63 66.83 27.89
N GLU A 26 2.62 67.66 26.85
CA GLU A 26 2.05 67.28 25.55
C GLU A 26 2.82 66.13 24.90
N PHE A 27 4.15 66.13 25.00
CA PHE A 27 4.98 65.04 24.51
C PHE A 27 4.67 63.73 25.24
N GLU A 28 4.60 63.75 26.57
CA GLU A 28 4.21 62.60 27.39
C GLU A 28 2.78 62.12 27.05
N GLN A 29 1.84 63.05 26.83
CA GLN A 29 0.48 62.69 26.44
C GLN A 29 0.43 62.04 25.05
N ARG A 30 1.22 62.51 24.08
CA ARG A 30 1.33 61.88 22.75
C ARG A 30 1.94 60.48 22.85
N ALA A 31 3.03 60.32 23.60
CA ALA A 31 3.65 59.01 23.84
C ALA A 31 2.69 58.03 24.54
N SER A 32 1.90 58.52 25.50
CA SER A 32 0.86 57.74 26.18
C SER A 32 -0.24 57.29 25.22
N ARG A 33 -0.75 58.19 24.37
CA ARG A 33 -1.77 57.87 23.35
C ARG A 33 -1.26 56.84 22.35
N GLU A 34 -0.02 56.99 21.88
CA GLU A 34 0.61 56.02 20.97
C GLU A 34 0.75 54.65 21.64
N THR A 35 1.19 54.62 22.90
CA THR A 35 1.30 53.38 23.68
C THR A 35 -0.07 52.69 23.84
N ILE A 36 -1.12 53.44 24.17
CA ILE A 36 -2.48 52.92 24.28
C ILE A 36 -2.96 52.39 22.93
N SER A 37 -2.72 53.11 21.84
CA SER A 37 -3.09 52.66 20.50
C SER A 37 -2.38 51.37 20.10
N ARG A 38 -1.08 51.24 20.40
CA ARG A 38 -0.31 50.02 20.15
C ARG A 38 -0.84 48.84 20.97
N LEU A 39 -1.04 49.05 22.28
CA LEU A 39 -1.56 48.02 23.17
C LEU A 39 -2.98 47.59 22.77
N SER A 40 -3.84 48.52 22.34
CA SER A 40 -5.17 48.18 21.81
C SER A 40 -5.09 47.33 20.54
N GLY A 41 -4.12 47.60 19.66
CA GLY A 41 -3.86 46.78 18.48
C GLY A 41 -3.37 45.37 18.84
N GLU A 42 -2.47 45.26 19.82
CA GLU A 42 -1.99 43.98 20.34
C GLU A 42 -3.10 43.16 20.99
N VAL A 43 -3.96 43.79 21.80
CA VAL A 43 -5.13 43.14 22.41
C VAL A 43 -6.10 42.63 21.34
N ASN A 44 -6.39 43.43 20.32
CA ASN A 44 -7.25 42.99 19.22
C ASN A 44 -6.64 41.81 18.46
N LYS A 45 -5.34 41.85 18.17
CA LYS A 45 -4.62 40.75 17.53
C LYS A 45 -4.70 39.48 18.38
N GLU A 46 -4.44 39.59 19.68
CA GLU A 46 -4.53 38.46 20.60
C GLU A 46 -5.95 37.89 20.68
N GLN A 47 -6.97 38.75 20.68
CA GLN A 47 -8.37 38.34 20.65
C GLN A 47 -8.72 37.58 19.37
N THR A 48 -8.23 38.02 18.21
CA THR A 48 -8.44 37.30 16.94
C THR A 48 -7.74 35.94 16.92
N LEU A 49 -6.51 35.86 17.45
CA LEU A 49 -5.77 34.60 17.56
C LEU A 49 -6.47 33.63 18.50
N ARG A 50 -6.98 34.13 19.63
CA ARG A 50 -7.76 33.33 20.58
C ARG A 50 -9.04 32.78 19.95
N GLN A 51 -9.79 33.61 19.21
CA GLN A 51 -11.00 33.15 18.51
C GLN A 51 -10.67 32.11 17.43
N ALA A 52 -9.57 32.26 16.71
CA ALA A 52 -9.11 31.27 15.75
C ALA A 52 -8.76 29.92 16.42
N ALA A 53 -8.08 29.96 17.57
CA ALA A 53 -7.76 28.78 18.37
C ALA A 53 -9.02 28.10 18.94
N GLU A 54 -9.99 28.87 19.43
CA GLU A 54 -11.27 28.32 19.93
C GLU A 54 -12.10 27.67 18.80
N ASN A 55 -12.00 28.20 17.58
CA ASN A 55 -12.66 27.59 16.42
C ASN A 55 -11.97 26.30 15.99
N SER A 56 -10.65 26.26 15.91
CA SER A 56 -9.92 25.04 15.56
C SER A 56 -10.10 23.95 16.62
N GLU A 57 -10.16 24.30 17.91
CA GLU A 57 -10.49 23.35 18.98
C GLU A 57 -11.89 22.75 18.81
N ARG A 58 -12.87 23.57 18.40
CA ARG A 58 -14.24 23.11 18.15
C ARG A 58 -14.31 22.15 16.95
N GLU A 59 -13.57 22.45 15.88
CA GLU A 59 -13.46 21.58 14.70
C GLU A 59 -12.82 20.24 15.06
N ILE A 60 -11.71 20.25 15.82
CA ILE A 60 -11.05 19.02 16.29
C ILE A 60 -11.99 18.19 17.16
N LYS A 61 -12.77 18.81 18.06
CA LYS A 61 -13.77 18.11 18.88
C LYS A 61 -14.85 17.45 18.04
N GLN A 62 -15.33 18.11 16.98
CA GLN A 62 -16.33 17.54 16.06
C GLN A 62 -15.76 16.36 15.26
N GLU A 63 -14.52 16.46 14.76
CA GLU A 63 -13.86 15.35 14.06
C GLU A 63 -13.61 14.15 14.98
N LEU A 64 -13.24 14.39 16.23
CA LEU A 64 -13.09 13.34 17.24
C LEU A 64 -14.41 12.60 17.46
N GLU A 65 -15.52 13.32 17.63
CA GLU A 65 -16.84 12.72 17.80
C GLU A 65 -17.27 11.89 16.57
N LYS A 66 -17.00 12.37 15.35
CA LYS A 66 -17.22 11.59 14.12
C LYS A 66 -16.42 10.29 14.12
N ILE A 67 -15.13 10.36 14.44
CA ILE A 67 -14.25 9.18 14.52
C ILE A 67 -14.75 8.21 15.58
N GLU A 68 -15.16 8.69 16.76
CA GLU A 68 -15.67 7.83 17.84
C GLU A 68 -16.95 7.10 17.41
N THR A 69 -17.87 7.78 16.72
CA THR A 69 -19.08 7.10 16.20
C THR A 69 -18.76 6.10 15.09
N ALA A 70 -17.78 6.37 14.24
CA ALA A 70 -17.33 5.43 13.21
C ALA A 70 -16.65 4.20 13.83
N TYR A 71 -15.84 4.40 14.86
CA TYR A 71 -15.20 3.34 15.62
C TYR A 71 -16.23 2.41 16.27
N LYS A 72 -17.21 2.96 17.00
CA LYS A 72 -18.30 2.17 17.62
C LYS A 72 -19.10 1.36 16.60
N ARG A 73 -19.33 1.89 15.39
CA ARG A 73 -19.97 1.14 14.30
C ARG A 73 -19.10 -0.01 13.81
N SER A 74 -17.80 0.23 13.62
CA SER A 74 -16.85 -0.79 13.20
C SER A 74 -16.74 -1.92 14.21
N GLU A 75 -16.67 -1.58 15.50
CA GLU A 75 -16.64 -2.53 16.61
C GLU A 75 -17.90 -3.43 16.62
N GLY A 76 -19.09 -2.86 16.38
CA GLY A 76 -20.31 -3.63 16.21
C GLY A 76 -20.27 -4.60 15.01
N CYS A 77 -19.70 -4.18 13.89
CA CYS A 77 -19.51 -5.05 12.72
C CYS A 77 -18.53 -6.20 13.01
N ILE A 78 -17.44 -5.93 13.75
CA ILE A 78 -16.47 -6.95 14.15
C ILE A 78 -17.18 -8.00 15.03
N HIS A 79 -17.97 -7.59 16.02
CA HIS A 79 -18.70 -8.52 16.88
C HIS A 79 -19.67 -9.41 16.09
N LEU A 80 -20.41 -8.84 15.13
CA LEU A 80 -21.29 -9.60 14.22
C LEU A 80 -20.51 -10.62 13.36
N LEU A 81 -19.32 -10.25 12.88
CA LEU A 81 -18.46 -11.15 12.13
C LEU A 81 -17.91 -12.27 13.01
N GLU A 82 -17.50 -11.97 14.24
CA GLU A 82 -17.05 -12.95 15.22
C GLU A 82 -18.15 -13.97 15.57
N GLU A 83 -19.37 -13.50 15.82
CA GLU A 83 -20.53 -14.39 16.03
C GLU A 83 -20.78 -15.31 14.83
N ARG A 84 -20.69 -14.77 13.61
CA ARG A 84 -20.89 -15.54 12.38
C ARG A 84 -19.77 -16.56 12.16
N VAL A 85 -18.51 -16.19 12.41
CA VAL A 85 -17.38 -17.11 12.35
C VAL A 85 -17.58 -18.24 13.36
N ASN A 86 -17.94 -17.93 14.60
CA ASN A 86 -18.21 -18.93 15.64
C ASN A 86 -19.34 -19.89 15.23
N SER A 87 -20.44 -19.38 14.66
CA SER A 87 -21.55 -20.20 14.17
C SER A 87 -21.12 -21.13 13.02
N LEU A 88 -20.33 -20.62 12.06
CA LEU A 88 -19.79 -21.41 10.95
C LEU A 88 -18.81 -22.48 11.44
N THR A 89 -17.94 -22.14 12.39
CA THR A 89 -17.00 -23.10 13.00
C THR A 89 -17.76 -24.23 13.71
N GLN A 90 -18.82 -23.92 14.45
CA GLN A 90 -19.67 -24.94 15.07
C GLN A 90 -20.36 -25.84 14.05
N SER A 91 -20.86 -25.25 12.94
CA SER A 91 -21.53 -25.99 11.86
C SER A 91 -20.55 -26.92 11.12
N LEU A 92 -19.33 -26.45 10.85
CA LEU A 92 -18.26 -27.27 10.27
C LEU A 92 -17.84 -28.41 11.20
N GLN A 93 -17.75 -28.14 12.51
CA GLN A 93 -17.44 -29.18 13.49
C GLN A 93 -18.53 -30.26 13.52
N ALA A 94 -19.81 -29.87 13.45
CA ALA A 94 -20.92 -30.81 13.35
C ALA A 94 -20.85 -31.65 12.06
N ALA A 95 -20.63 -31.02 10.91
CA ALA A 95 -20.47 -31.73 9.62
C ALA A 95 -19.29 -32.71 9.63
N ARG A 96 -18.18 -32.34 10.29
CA ARG A 96 -17.01 -33.21 10.46
C ARG A 96 -17.34 -34.43 11.33
N ASN A 97 -18.06 -34.23 12.44
CA ASN A 97 -18.49 -35.33 13.30
C ASN A 97 -19.43 -36.30 12.54
N ASP A 98 -20.35 -35.77 11.73
CA ASP A 98 -21.24 -36.56 10.88
C ASP A 98 -20.50 -37.37 9.81
N ALA A 99 -19.47 -36.77 9.19
CA ALA A 99 -18.63 -37.46 8.21
C ALA A 99 -17.89 -38.65 8.85
N VAL A 100 -17.31 -38.44 10.04
CA VAL A 100 -16.66 -39.50 10.81
C VAL A 100 -17.64 -40.63 11.16
N GLU A 101 -18.89 -40.30 11.51
CA GLU A 101 -19.89 -41.33 11.82
C GLU A 101 -20.32 -42.10 10.56
N ARG A 102 -20.47 -41.43 9.41
CA ARG A 102 -20.69 -42.11 8.11
C ARG A 102 -19.53 -43.01 7.72
N GLU A 103 -18.30 -42.60 7.96
CA GLU A 103 -17.11 -43.41 7.70
C GLU A 103 -17.09 -44.68 8.55
N LYS A 104 -17.50 -44.61 9.82
CA LYS A 104 -17.70 -45.80 10.66
C LYS A 104 -18.80 -46.72 10.13
N GLN A 105 -19.89 -46.17 9.59
CA GLN A 105 -20.96 -46.96 8.99
C GLN A 105 -20.48 -47.66 7.71
N LEU A 106 -19.72 -46.97 6.86
CA LEU A 106 -19.09 -47.57 5.67
C LEU A 106 -18.15 -48.70 6.06
N HIS A 107 -17.28 -48.52 7.06
CA HIS A 107 -16.41 -49.58 7.56
C HIS A 107 -17.19 -50.83 8.03
N LYS A 108 -18.37 -50.65 8.64
CA LYS A 108 -19.25 -51.77 9.01
C LYS A 108 -19.78 -52.50 7.78
N ILE A 109 -20.18 -51.77 6.73
CA ILE A 109 -20.65 -52.34 5.46
C ILE A 109 -19.52 -53.10 4.76
N THR A 110 -18.33 -52.50 4.63
CA THR A 110 -17.16 -53.14 4.02
C THR A 110 -16.76 -54.41 4.76
N LYS A 111 -16.90 -54.43 6.10
CA LYS A 111 -16.67 -55.64 6.91
C LYS A 111 -17.69 -56.74 6.60
N VAL A 112 -18.97 -56.40 6.42
CA VAL A 112 -20.01 -57.36 6.01
C VAL A 112 -19.73 -57.87 4.60
N GLU A 113 -19.35 -57.01 3.67
CA GLU A 113 -19.00 -57.36 2.30
C GLU A 113 -17.78 -58.30 2.24
N ALA A 114 -16.76 -58.07 3.05
CA ALA A 114 -15.61 -58.97 3.18
C ALA A 114 -16.01 -60.35 3.76
N MET A 115 -16.99 -60.41 4.68
CA MET A 115 -17.53 -61.68 5.17
C MET A 115 -18.32 -62.44 4.09
N PHE A 116 -18.99 -61.73 3.18
CA PHE A 116 -19.63 -62.34 2.01
C PHE A 116 -18.61 -62.83 0.97
N GLN A 117 -17.56 -62.06 0.71
CA GLN A 117 -16.50 -62.48 -0.22
C GLN A 117 -15.68 -63.66 0.31
N SER A 118 -15.40 -63.73 1.62
CA SER A 118 -14.76 -64.90 2.25
C SER A 118 -15.58 -66.19 2.07
N LYS A 119 -16.91 -66.12 2.13
CA LYS A 119 -17.80 -67.25 1.85
C LYS A 119 -17.84 -67.68 0.38
N VAL A 120 -17.50 -66.77 -0.54
CA VAL A 120 -17.42 -67.05 -1.98
C VAL A 120 -16.04 -67.59 -2.37
N VAL A 121 -14.98 -67.21 -1.64
CA VAL A 121 -13.60 -67.67 -1.86
C VAL A 121 -13.34 -69.08 -1.32
N ASP A 122 -14.02 -69.52 -0.25
CA ASP A 122 -13.92 -70.90 0.26
C ASP A 122 -14.51 -71.97 -0.68
N ASN A 123 -15.19 -71.58 -1.76
CA ASN A 123 -15.87 -72.50 -2.68
C ASN A 123 -15.12 -72.80 -4.00
N ASN A 124 -13.84 -72.45 -4.13
CA ASN A 124 -13.10 -72.67 -5.39
C ASN A 124 -11.74 -73.37 -5.20
N LEU A 125 -11.72 -74.71 -5.09
CA LEU A 125 -10.81 -75.67 -5.78
C LEU A 125 -11.26 -77.14 -5.47
N PRO A 126 -10.85 -78.18 -6.24
CA PRO A 126 -11.78 -79.09 -6.90
C PRO A 126 -11.84 -80.52 -6.33
N ASN A 127 -12.98 -81.18 -6.60
CA ASN A 127 -13.23 -82.63 -6.60
C ASN A 127 -13.06 -83.40 -5.27
N GLN A 128 -14.18 -83.72 -4.62
CA GLN A 128 -14.78 -85.06 -4.71
C GLN A 128 -16.04 -85.18 -3.83
N SER A 129 -17.10 -85.70 -4.46
CA SER A 129 -18.16 -86.50 -3.83
C SER A 129 -18.90 -85.91 -2.64
N SER A 130 -20.01 -85.23 -2.90
CA SER A 130 -21.22 -85.48 -2.12
C SER A 130 -22.45 -85.35 -3.01
N LYS A 131 -23.22 -86.44 -3.03
CA LYS A 131 -24.58 -86.57 -3.54
C LYS A 131 -25.32 -85.23 -3.54
N LEU A 132 -25.52 -84.66 -4.72
CA LEU A 132 -26.62 -83.73 -4.93
C LEU A 132 -27.90 -84.54 -4.76
N GLU A 133 -28.67 -84.22 -3.72
CA GLU A 133 -30.07 -84.57 -3.60
C GLU A 133 -30.81 -84.01 -4.81
N LEU A 134 -30.89 -84.83 -5.85
CA LEU A 134 -31.75 -84.64 -7.00
C LEU A 134 -33.18 -85.00 -6.60
N GLU A 135 -33.74 -84.24 -5.68
CA GLU A 135 -35.10 -84.44 -5.15
C GLU A 135 -35.85 -83.10 -5.15
N LYS A 136 -35.97 -82.45 -6.32
CA LYS A 136 -37.03 -81.45 -6.59
C LYS A 136 -37.11 -80.95 -8.04
N TYR A 137 -37.21 -81.84 -9.01
CA TYR A 137 -37.81 -81.48 -10.31
C TYR A 137 -38.77 -82.58 -10.72
N HIS A 138 -40.01 -82.44 -10.25
CA HIS A 138 -41.15 -83.20 -10.74
C HIS A 138 -41.45 -82.68 -12.15
N TRP A 139 -40.87 -83.29 -13.18
CA TRP A 139 -41.28 -83.04 -14.56
C TRP A 139 -42.75 -83.43 -14.68
N ASN A 140 -43.60 -82.49 -15.11
CA ASN A 140 -45.00 -82.82 -15.34
C ASN A 140 -45.09 -83.77 -16.54
N SER A 141 -46.08 -84.66 -16.53
CA SER A 141 -46.32 -85.63 -17.62
C SER A 141 -46.45 -84.96 -18.99
N ASP A 142 -46.80 -83.68 -19.02
CA ASP A 142 -46.90 -82.87 -20.24
C ASP A 142 -45.54 -82.46 -20.82
N ASP A 143 -44.52 -82.22 -19.99
CA ASP A 143 -43.16 -81.87 -20.44
C ASP A 143 -42.46 -83.09 -21.08
N LEU A 144 -42.69 -84.27 -20.51
CA LEU A 144 -42.24 -85.54 -21.09
C LEU A 144 -42.95 -85.82 -22.43
N HIS A 145 -44.20 -85.39 -22.58
CA HIS A 145 -44.95 -85.55 -23.84
C HIS A 145 -44.51 -84.55 -24.92
N GLU A 146 -44.16 -83.32 -24.55
CA GLU A 146 -43.55 -82.32 -25.44
C GLU A 146 -42.16 -82.76 -25.93
N ILE A 147 -41.32 -83.29 -25.04
CA ILE A 147 -40.01 -83.85 -25.41
C ILE A 147 -40.18 -85.09 -26.29
N GLN A 148 -41.17 -85.95 -26.01
CA GLN A 148 -41.46 -87.11 -26.86
C GLN A 148 -41.96 -86.67 -28.24
N LYS A 149 -42.84 -85.66 -28.34
CA LYS A 149 -43.25 -85.06 -29.62
C LYS A 149 -42.08 -84.46 -30.36
N PHE A 150 -41.16 -83.79 -29.67
CA PHE A 150 -39.94 -83.24 -30.26
C PHE A 150 -39.05 -84.36 -30.84
N ILE A 151 -38.86 -85.45 -30.09
CA ILE A 151 -38.13 -86.63 -30.55
C ILE A 151 -38.84 -87.27 -31.74
N ASP A 152 -40.17 -87.41 -31.72
CA ASP A 152 -40.95 -87.98 -32.82
C ASP A 152 -40.91 -87.08 -34.07
N THR A 153 -40.88 -85.75 -33.91
CA THR A 153 -40.66 -84.81 -35.02
C THR A 153 -39.24 -84.89 -35.57
N MET A 154 -38.22 -85.06 -34.73
CA MET A 154 -36.83 -85.27 -35.15
C MET A 154 -36.67 -86.59 -35.90
N VAL A 155 -37.31 -87.67 -35.42
CA VAL A 155 -37.34 -88.98 -36.11
C VAL A 155 -38.12 -88.88 -37.43
N SER A 156 -39.18 -88.09 -37.49
CA SER A 156 -39.91 -87.77 -38.73
C SER A 156 -39.04 -86.98 -39.73
N TRP A 157 -38.20 -86.06 -39.26
CA TRP A 157 -37.25 -85.33 -40.11
C TRP A 157 -36.14 -86.24 -40.65
N LEU A 158 -35.72 -87.23 -39.86
CA LEU A 158 -34.72 -88.23 -40.23
C LEU A 158 -35.28 -89.36 -41.12
N SER A 159 -36.61 -89.50 -41.23
CA SER A 159 -37.28 -90.56 -42.00
C SER A 159 -37.57 -90.20 -43.47
N PHE A 160 -37.03 -89.10 -44.00
CA PHE A 160 -37.19 -88.72 -45.41
C PHE A 160 -36.35 -89.62 -46.34
N PRO A 161 -36.94 -90.31 -47.35
CA PRO A 161 -36.23 -91.24 -48.23
C PRO A 161 -35.52 -90.54 -49.41
N GLN A 162 -34.94 -89.35 -49.19
CA GLN A 162 -34.11 -88.62 -50.18
C GLN A 162 -32.86 -88.06 -49.49
N ALA A 163 -31.89 -88.94 -49.28
CA ALA A 163 -30.58 -88.63 -48.67
C ALA A 163 -29.86 -87.44 -49.34
N ASP A 164 -30.11 -87.20 -50.63
CA ASP A 164 -29.50 -86.12 -51.40
C ASP A 164 -30.00 -84.71 -51.00
N LYS A 165 -31.28 -84.57 -50.61
CA LYS A 165 -31.86 -83.29 -50.15
C LYS A 165 -31.52 -82.98 -48.70
N LEU A 166 -31.42 -84.00 -47.86
CA LEU A 166 -30.92 -83.85 -46.49
C LEU A 166 -29.44 -83.46 -46.51
N SER A 167 -28.63 -84.10 -47.35
CA SER A 167 -27.21 -83.75 -47.50
C SER A 167 -27.01 -82.33 -48.03
N SER A 168 -27.84 -81.85 -48.96
CA SER A 168 -27.74 -80.48 -49.45
C SER A 168 -28.15 -79.43 -48.41
N LEU A 169 -29.19 -79.70 -47.61
CA LEU A 169 -29.56 -78.85 -46.47
C LEU A 169 -28.51 -78.88 -45.36
N PHE A 170 -27.96 -80.05 -45.04
CA PHE A 170 -26.91 -80.18 -44.03
C PHE A 170 -25.64 -79.43 -44.46
N ASN A 171 -25.26 -79.52 -45.73
CA ASN A 171 -24.14 -78.76 -46.30
C ASN A 171 -24.42 -77.24 -46.32
N ALA A 172 -25.68 -76.83 -46.52
CA ALA A 172 -26.06 -75.41 -46.44
C ALA A 172 -26.01 -74.88 -45.00
N VAL A 173 -26.45 -75.69 -44.03
CA VAL A 173 -26.38 -75.36 -42.60
C VAL A 173 -24.93 -75.35 -42.11
N LEU A 174 -24.11 -76.33 -42.50
CA LEU A 174 -22.67 -76.35 -42.19
C LEU A 174 -21.96 -75.13 -42.76
N ARG A 175 -22.22 -74.78 -44.02
CA ARG A 175 -21.66 -73.56 -44.63
C ARG A 175 -22.09 -72.30 -43.89
N ARG A 176 -23.35 -72.25 -43.43
CA ARG A 176 -23.85 -71.12 -42.64
C ARG A 176 -23.20 -71.06 -41.26
N ILE A 177 -22.93 -72.20 -40.63
CA ILE A 177 -22.20 -72.27 -39.37
C ILE A 177 -20.76 -71.81 -39.57
N GLU A 178 -20.08 -72.27 -40.62
CA GLU A 178 -18.72 -71.80 -40.98
C GLU A 178 -18.68 -70.29 -41.22
N GLU A 179 -19.63 -69.74 -41.98
CA GLU A 179 -19.77 -68.27 -42.17
C GLU A 179 -19.99 -67.53 -40.84
N MET A 180 -20.81 -68.07 -39.95
CA MET A 180 -21.04 -67.46 -38.63
C MET A 180 -19.80 -67.56 -37.74
N GLU A 181 -19.07 -68.68 -37.76
CA GLU A 181 -17.83 -68.88 -37.03
C GLU A 181 -16.72 -67.95 -37.52
N GLU A 182 -16.60 -67.75 -38.84
CA GLU A 182 -15.70 -66.75 -39.42
C GLU A 182 -16.10 -65.33 -39.02
N SER A 183 -17.40 -65.01 -39.06
CA SER A 183 -17.89 -63.69 -38.62
C SER A 183 -17.65 -63.44 -37.13
N LEU A 184 -17.80 -64.49 -36.30
CA LEU A 184 -17.52 -64.43 -34.87
C LEU A 184 -16.03 -64.20 -34.65
N LYS A 185 -15.15 -64.99 -35.28
CA LYS A 185 -13.69 -64.79 -35.19
C LYS A 185 -13.28 -63.37 -35.62
N HIS A 186 -13.86 -62.85 -36.70
CA HIS A 186 -13.59 -61.48 -37.14
C HIS A 186 -14.05 -60.44 -36.11
N ASN A 187 -15.24 -60.60 -35.53
CA ASN A 187 -15.75 -59.72 -34.49
C ASN A 187 -14.93 -59.81 -33.18
N THR A 188 -14.48 -61.00 -32.78
CA THR A 188 -13.62 -61.16 -31.60
C THR A 188 -12.27 -60.49 -31.82
N GLN A 189 -11.69 -60.60 -33.02
CA GLN A 189 -10.44 -59.92 -33.35
C GLN A 189 -10.61 -58.39 -33.36
N ALA A 190 -11.71 -57.89 -33.95
CA ALA A 190 -12.01 -56.46 -33.92
C ALA A 190 -12.19 -55.94 -32.48
N TYR A 191 -12.78 -56.73 -31.59
CA TYR A 191 -12.89 -56.39 -30.17
C TYR A 191 -11.52 -56.29 -29.49
N THR A 192 -10.62 -57.27 -29.72
CA THR A 192 -9.27 -57.25 -29.16
C THR A 192 -8.43 -56.09 -29.69
N ASP A 193 -8.61 -55.74 -30.96
CA ASP A 193 -7.90 -54.62 -31.59
C ASP A 193 -8.35 -53.29 -30.95
N ILE A 194 -9.67 -53.08 -30.80
CA ILE A 194 -10.25 -51.91 -30.11
C ILE A 194 -9.79 -51.84 -28.65
N GLU A 195 -9.76 -52.98 -27.94
CA GLU A 195 -9.32 -53.02 -26.55
C GLU A 195 -7.83 -52.63 -26.41
N SER A 196 -6.99 -53.05 -27.37
CA SER A 196 -5.59 -52.65 -27.42
C SER A 196 -5.40 -51.16 -27.70
N GLU A 197 -6.18 -50.59 -28.63
CA GLU A 197 -6.16 -49.13 -28.91
C GLU A 197 -6.62 -48.31 -27.70
N LEU A 198 -7.67 -48.75 -27.00
CA LEU A 198 -8.14 -48.09 -25.79
C LEU A 198 -7.10 -48.11 -24.66
N ASN A 199 -6.34 -49.21 -24.53
CA ASN A 199 -5.26 -49.28 -23.56
C ASN A 199 -4.10 -48.33 -23.92
N ASN A 200 -3.71 -48.27 -25.20
CA ASN A 200 -2.70 -47.31 -25.67
C ASN A 200 -3.11 -45.86 -25.39
N LEU A 201 -4.36 -45.49 -25.66
CA LEU A 201 -4.88 -44.14 -25.38
C LEU A 201 -4.91 -43.82 -23.88
N ARG A 202 -5.15 -44.82 -23.02
CA ARG A 202 -5.10 -44.65 -21.56
C ARG A 202 -3.69 -44.39 -21.07
N GLU A 203 -2.70 -45.13 -21.59
CA GLU A 203 -1.28 -44.90 -21.28
C GLU A 203 -0.83 -43.52 -21.75
N GLU A 204 -1.16 -43.13 -22.99
CA GLU A 204 -0.83 -41.80 -23.51
C GLU A 204 -1.44 -40.69 -22.66
N ARG A 205 -2.69 -40.85 -22.21
CA ARG A 205 -3.35 -39.91 -21.28
C ARG A 205 -2.65 -39.82 -19.93
N LEU A 206 -2.15 -40.94 -19.39
CA LEU A 206 -1.40 -40.95 -18.14
C LEU A 206 -0.08 -40.19 -18.28
N ASP A 207 0.63 -40.39 -19.39
CA ASP A 207 1.87 -39.69 -19.70
C ASP A 207 1.65 -38.18 -19.87
N TYR A 208 0.60 -37.77 -20.60
CA TYR A 208 0.23 -36.35 -20.68
C TYR A 208 -0.10 -35.75 -19.32
N ASN A 209 -0.84 -36.47 -18.48
CA ASN A 209 -1.22 -35.96 -17.15
C ASN A 209 0.00 -35.85 -16.23
N SER A 210 0.93 -36.81 -16.30
CA SER A 210 2.21 -36.76 -15.60
C SER A 210 3.05 -35.55 -16.05
N ASN A 211 3.21 -35.37 -17.36
CA ASN A 211 3.91 -34.21 -17.93
C ASN A 211 3.24 -32.89 -17.55
N PHE A 212 1.91 -32.83 -17.61
CA PHE A 212 1.15 -31.64 -17.21
C PHE A 212 1.39 -31.28 -15.74
N ASN A 213 1.39 -32.27 -14.84
CA ASN A 213 1.68 -32.04 -13.43
C ASN A 213 3.13 -31.55 -13.22
N MET A 214 4.11 -32.17 -13.88
CA MET A 214 5.51 -31.70 -13.82
C MET A 214 5.67 -30.27 -14.34
N LEU A 215 5.01 -29.93 -15.45
CA LEU A 215 5.03 -28.56 -15.99
C LEU A 215 4.36 -27.58 -15.01
N LYS A 216 3.24 -27.97 -14.40
CA LYS A 216 2.53 -27.14 -13.42
C LYS A 216 3.40 -26.87 -12.19
N GLU A 217 4.03 -27.90 -11.63
CA GLU A 217 4.97 -27.76 -10.50
C GLU A 217 6.18 -26.89 -10.88
N ARG A 218 6.69 -27.03 -12.11
CA ARG A 218 7.78 -26.19 -12.61
C ARG A 218 7.38 -24.73 -12.74
N ILE A 219 6.17 -24.45 -13.22
CA ILE A 219 5.64 -23.09 -13.32
C ILE A 219 5.50 -22.48 -11.93
N THR A 220 4.89 -23.18 -10.97
CA THR A 220 4.73 -22.67 -9.60
C THR A 220 6.07 -22.38 -8.94
N PHE A 221 7.06 -23.26 -9.11
CA PHE A 221 8.41 -23.04 -8.59
C PHE A 221 9.06 -21.78 -9.19
N LEU A 222 8.91 -21.56 -10.50
CA LEU A 222 9.49 -20.38 -11.16
C LEU A 222 8.76 -19.09 -10.77
N GLU A 223 7.46 -19.14 -10.53
CA GLU A 223 6.67 -18.00 -10.04
C GLU A 223 7.09 -17.60 -8.62
N GLU A 224 7.27 -18.58 -7.73
CA GLU A 224 7.78 -18.36 -6.38
C GLU A 224 9.19 -17.77 -6.40
N HIS A 225 10.09 -18.32 -7.22
CA HIS A 225 11.46 -17.81 -7.37
C HIS A 225 11.48 -16.38 -7.94
N LYS A 226 10.60 -16.08 -8.90
CA LYS A 226 10.48 -14.73 -9.45
C LYS A 226 9.97 -13.74 -8.39
N ALA A 227 9.04 -14.16 -7.53
CA ALA A 227 8.57 -13.34 -6.43
C ALA A 227 9.69 -13.06 -5.42
N SER A 228 10.48 -14.08 -5.05
CA SER A 228 11.65 -13.88 -4.17
C SER A 228 12.71 -12.98 -4.80
N ASP A 229 13.01 -13.16 -6.08
CA ASP A 229 13.96 -12.30 -6.80
C ASP A 229 13.46 -10.85 -6.86
N SER A 230 12.15 -10.64 -7.06
CA SER A 230 11.55 -9.30 -7.03
C SER A 230 11.77 -8.62 -5.68
N THR A 231 11.56 -9.35 -4.58
CA THR A 231 11.81 -8.80 -3.23
C THR A 231 13.28 -8.45 -3.02
N LEU A 232 14.21 -9.31 -3.45
CA LEU A 232 15.65 -9.05 -3.35
C LEU A 232 16.07 -7.84 -4.20
N ILE A 233 15.52 -7.70 -5.41
CA ILE A 233 15.77 -6.56 -6.28
C ILE A 233 15.29 -5.26 -5.63
N ASP A 234 14.11 -5.27 -5.00
CA ASP A 234 13.58 -4.09 -4.32
C ASP A 234 14.41 -3.73 -3.07
N GLU A 235 14.92 -4.72 -2.32
CA GLU A 235 15.88 -4.50 -1.24
C GLU A 235 17.17 -3.85 -1.75
N LEU A 236 17.79 -4.38 -2.81
CA LEU A 236 19.00 -3.83 -3.41
C LEU A 236 18.79 -2.41 -3.97
N ARG A 237 17.62 -2.13 -4.55
CA ARG A 237 17.24 -0.79 -5.01
C ARG A 237 17.15 0.18 -3.83
N ASN A 238 16.49 -0.22 -2.75
CA ASN A 238 16.40 0.59 -1.52
C ASN A 238 17.78 0.87 -0.91
N GLU A 239 18.67 -0.13 -0.87
CA GLU A 239 20.05 0.06 -0.37
C GLU A 239 20.83 1.05 -1.23
N ARG A 240 20.77 0.91 -2.57
CA ARG A 240 21.40 1.85 -3.50
C ARG A 240 20.87 3.26 -3.30
N ASP A 241 19.56 3.43 -3.18
CA ASP A 241 18.94 4.76 -3.07
C ASP A 241 19.30 5.41 -1.71
N ARG A 242 19.38 4.61 -0.64
CA ARG A 242 19.90 5.06 0.67
C ARG A 242 21.37 5.46 0.61
N LEU A 243 22.22 4.68 -0.07
CA LEU A 243 23.63 5.02 -0.27
C LEU A 243 23.78 6.31 -1.07
N HIS A 244 23.01 6.46 -2.14
CA HIS A 244 23.00 7.67 -2.96
C HIS A 244 22.58 8.89 -2.14
N TYR A 245 21.54 8.78 -1.30
CA TYR A 245 21.15 9.84 -0.37
C TYR A 245 22.30 10.25 0.57
N HIS A 246 23.02 9.28 1.14
CA HIS A 246 24.17 9.57 2.00
C HIS A 246 25.32 10.26 1.24
N LEU A 247 25.59 9.87 0.00
CA LEU A 247 26.57 10.54 -0.87
C LEU A 247 26.14 11.98 -1.18
N CYS A 248 24.86 12.22 -1.48
CA CYS A 248 24.33 13.55 -1.72
C CYS A 248 24.49 14.46 -0.50
N LYS A 249 24.22 13.94 0.70
CA LYS A 249 24.43 14.65 1.96
C LYS A 249 25.91 14.99 2.19
N LEU A 250 26.82 14.06 1.87
CA LEU A 250 28.26 14.31 1.98
C LEU A 250 28.74 15.38 1.00
N ALA A 251 28.22 15.38 -0.23
CA ALA A 251 28.54 16.37 -1.25
C ALA A 251 28.08 17.78 -0.86
N GLN A 252 26.92 17.90 -0.22
CA GLN A 252 26.45 19.16 0.36
C GLN A 252 27.39 19.66 1.48
N ILE A 253 27.82 18.78 2.38
CA ILE A 253 28.77 19.11 3.45
C ILE A 253 30.10 19.61 2.86
N LEU A 254 30.57 19.00 1.79
CA LEU A 254 31.81 19.36 1.10
C LEU A 254 31.66 20.54 0.13
N LYS A 255 30.45 21.10 0.02
CA LYS A 255 30.08 22.24 -0.82
C LYS A 255 30.49 22.02 -2.28
N ILE A 256 30.01 20.93 -2.86
CA ILE A 256 30.07 20.69 -4.31
C ILE A 256 28.91 21.49 -4.94
N ASP A 257 29.24 22.39 -5.87
CA ASP A 257 28.31 23.39 -6.43
C ASP A 257 27.46 22.85 -7.59
N GLU A 258 27.75 21.65 -8.11
CA GLU A 258 26.95 20.98 -9.15
C GLU A 258 25.56 20.51 -8.66
N PRO A 259 24.59 20.28 -9.55
CA PRO A 259 23.32 19.64 -9.19
C PRO A 259 23.53 18.17 -8.79
N ILE A 260 23.83 17.97 -7.50
CA ILE A 260 24.15 16.68 -6.88
C ILE A 260 23.02 15.64 -7.03
N ALA A 261 21.76 16.09 -7.12
CA ALA A 261 20.58 15.24 -7.16
C ALA A 261 20.43 14.43 -8.46
N ASP A 262 21.06 14.88 -9.55
CA ASP A 262 20.95 14.24 -10.87
C ASP A 262 22.17 13.38 -11.22
N LEU A 263 23.22 13.41 -10.39
CA LEU A 263 24.43 12.62 -10.62
C LEU A 263 24.24 11.18 -10.13
N GLY A 264 24.56 10.20 -10.96
CA GLY A 264 24.66 8.81 -10.51
C GLY A 264 25.69 8.65 -9.38
N ALA A 265 25.48 7.66 -8.50
CA ALA A 265 26.33 7.43 -7.32
C ALA A 265 27.84 7.27 -7.65
N GLU A 266 28.17 6.73 -8.82
CA GLU A 266 29.54 6.57 -9.30
C GLU A 266 30.22 7.91 -9.59
N ILE A 267 29.58 8.75 -10.42
CA ILE A 267 30.07 10.09 -10.76
C ILE A 267 30.16 10.98 -9.52
N LEU A 268 29.17 10.86 -8.62
CA LEU A 268 29.17 11.57 -7.35
C LEU A 268 30.33 11.13 -6.45
N GLY A 269 30.62 9.82 -6.40
CA GLY A 269 31.76 9.26 -5.69
C GLY A 269 33.11 9.79 -6.18
N ASP A 270 33.28 9.91 -7.50
CA ASP A 270 34.48 10.48 -8.11
C ASP A 270 34.63 11.97 -7.79
N ALA A 271 33.55 12.76 -7.91
CA ALA A 271 33.56 14.18 -7.58
C ALA A 271 33.90 14.44 -6.10
N LEU A 272 33.32 13.63 -5.20
CA LEU A 272 33.64 13.64 -3.76
C LEU A 272 35.12 13.36 -3.50
N SER A 273 35.68 12.35 -4.16
CA SER A 273 37.08 11.95 -4.01
C SER A 273 38.04 13.05 -4.45
N VAL A 274 37.75 13.71 -5.58
CA VAL A 274 38.52 14.87 -6.06
C VAL A 274 38.45 16.01 -5.05
N ARG A 275 37.26 16.35 -4.55
CA ARG A 275 37.06 17.45 -3.59
C ARG A 275 37.78 17.21 -2.27
N LEU A 276 37.71 16.00 -1.74
CA LEU A 276 38.43 15.61 -0.52
C LEU A 276 39.95 15.74 -0.70
N THR A 277 40.47 15.29 -1.84
CA THR A 277 41.89 15.40 -2.17
C THR A 277 42.33 16.87 -2.24
N GLN A 278 41.53 17.74 -2.85
CA GLN A 278 41.81 19.19 -2.91
C GLN A 278 41.84 19.85 -1.52
N LEU A 279 40.88 19.52 -0.65
CA LEU A 279 40.82 20.07 0.71
C LEU A 279 42.03 19.63 1.54
N GLN A 280 42.41 18.36 1.43
CA GLN A 280 43.60 17.83 2.09
C GLN A 280 44.87 18.56 1.64
N GLN A 281 45.04 18.76 0.33
CA GLN A 281 46.18 19.51 -0.22
C GLN A 281 46.19 20.97 0.29
N GLY A 282 45.05 21.66 0.24
CA GLY A 282 44.94 23.05 0.72
C GLY A 282 45.24 23.22 2.21
N GLU A 283 44.90 22.24 3.06
CA GLU A 283 45.25 22.27 4.48
C GLU A 283 46.77 22.08 4.70
N THR A 284 47.39 21.14 3.98
CA THR A 284 48.84 20.95 4.04
C THR A 284 49.61 22.19 3.59
N GLU A 285 49.17 22.87 2.52
CA GLU A 285 49.76 24.14 2.07
C GLU A 285 49.60 25.28 3.08
N LYS A 286 48.44 25.38 3.74
CA LYS A 286 48.26 26.37 4.82
C LYS A 286 49.21 26.09 5.98
N GLN A 287 49.37 24.83 6.36
CA GLN A 287 50.31 24.45 7.42
C GLN A 287 51.77 24.73 7.05
N THR A 288 52.20 24.46 5.80
CA THR A 288 53.57 24.77 5.36
C THR A 288 53.81 26.28 5.34
N ASN A 289 52.86 27.07 4.84
CA ASN A 289 52.93 28.54 4.86
C ASN A 289 53.01 29.11 6.28
N GLN A 290 52.24 28.57 7.22
CA GLN A 290 52.34 28.95 8.64
C GLN A 290 53.71 28.60 9.23
N ARG A 291 54.26 27.41 8.93
CA ARG A 291 55.62 27.03 9.37
C ARG A 291 56.69 27.98 8.83
N ILE A 292 56.56 28.39 7.56
CA ILE A 292 57.47 29.36 6.94
C ILE A 292 57.35 30.73 7.64
N GLN A 293 56.13 31.22 7.89
CA GLN A 293 55.90 32.49 8.59
C GLN A 293 56.45 32.46 10.01
N ILE A 294 56.24 31.38 10.77
CA ILE A 294 56.80 31.19 12.11
C ILE A 294 58.33 31.25 12.05
N SER A 295 58.94 30.56 11.08
CA SER A 295 60.40 30.55 10.92
C SER A 295 60.95 31.95 10.62
N ARG A 296 60.25 32.73 9.79
CA ARG A 296 60.61 34.14 9.51
C ARG A 296 60.49 35.01 10.76
N LEU A 297 59.38 34.93 11.50
CA LEU A 297 59.19 35.68 12.74
C LEU A 297 60.21 35.31 13.82
N GLN A 298 60.57 34.03 13.93
CA GLN A 298 61.64 33.59 14.84
C GLN A 298 63.00 34.16 14.46
N LYS A 299 63.28 34.35 13.16
CA LYS A 299 64.52 35.01 12.71
C LYS A 299 64.51 36.49 13.07
N GLU A 300 63.44 37.21 12.76
CA GLU A 300 63.29 38.64 13.09
C GLU A 300 63.36 38.88 14.60
N LEU A 301 62.78 38.00 15.41
CA LEU A 301 62.87 38.05 16.86
C LEU A 301 64.32 37.91 17.36
N ARG A 302 65.11 36.99 16.79
CA ARG A 302 66.53 36.86 17.12
C ARG A 302 67.30 38.12 16.75
N GLU A 303 67.11 38.64 15.54
CA GLU A 303 67.82 39.84 15.08
C GLU A 303 67.46 41.10 15.89
N THR A 304 66.21 41.23 16.33
CA THR A 304 65.78 42.36 17.18
C THR A 304 66.31 42.22 18.61
N LYS A 305 66.35 41.00 19.15
CA LYS A 305 66.99 40.70 20.43
C LYS A 305 68.49 41.03 20.41
N ASP A 306 69.22 40.58 19.40
CA ASP A 306 70.67 40.84 19.27
C ASP A 306 70.95 42.36 19.15
N ARG A 307 70.10 43.10 18.42
CA ARG A 307 70.18 44.58 18.37
C ARG A 307 69.92 45.23 19.73
N ALA A 308 68.93 44.73 20.48
CA ALA A 308 68.62 45.25 21.80
C ALA A 308 69.77 45.00 22.79
N GLU A 309 70.35 43.80 22.79
CA GLU A 309 71.53 43.46 23.62
C GLU A 309 72.74 44.34 23.26
N SER A 310 72.96 44.62 21.97
CA SER A 310 74.02 45.54 21.52
C SER A 310 73.81 46.99 22.00
N LEU A 311 72.58 47.50 21.92
CA LEU A 311 72.24 48.83 22.44
C LEU A 311 72.36 48.91 23.96
N ASP A 312 71.97 47.87 24.68
CA ASP A 312 72.10 47.83 26.14
C ASP A 312 73.58 47.84 26.57
N LEU A 313 74.44 47.11 25.85
CA LEU A 313 75.89 47.20 26.00
C LEU A 313 76.40 48.63 25.74
N GLN A 314 75.93 49.29 24.68
CA GLN A 314 76.32 50.68 24.37
C GLN A 314 75.87 51.65 25.47
N VAL A 315 74.63 51.55 25.95
CA VAL A 315 74.09 52.36 27.05
C VAL A 315 74.89 52.10 28.33
N GLY A 316 75.26 50.85 28.62
CA GLY A 316 76.12 50.50 29.74
C GLY A 316 77.49 51.19 29.67
N VAL A 317 78.11 51.24 28.49
CA VAL A 317 79.37 51.99 28.27
C VAL A 317 79.16 53.49 28.50
N MET A 318 78.09 54.08 27.96
CA MET A 318 77.79 55.51 28.11
C MET A 318 77.53 55.89 29.57
N ARG A 319 76.81 55.04 30.32
CA ARG A 319 76.58 55.24 31.76
C ARG A 319 77.89 55.23 32.56
N ARG A 320 78.82 54.30 32.27
CA ARG A 320 80.15 54.30 32.90
C ARG A 320 80.93 55.57 32.62
N ARG A 321 81.00 56.00 31.35
CA ARG A 321 81.65 57.27 30.96
C ARG A 321 81.03 58.49 31.63
N LEU A 322 79.70 58.50 31.80
CA LEU A 322 79.01 59.59 32.48
C LEU A 322 79.39 59.66 33.96
N ILE A 323 79.47 58.51 34.63
CA ILE A 323 79.92 58.42 36.04
C ILE A 323 81.35 58.93 36.16
N GLU A 324 82.28 58.47 35.30
CA GLU A 324 83.66 58.97 35.24
C GLU A 324 83.72 60.50 35.04
N ALA A 325 82.90 61.05 34.14
CA ALA A 325 82.83 62.49 33.90
C ALA A 325 82.24 63.27 35.09
N GLN A 326 81.28 62.70 35.83
CA GLN A 326 80.70 63.30 37.02
C GLN A 326 81.69 63.27 38.21
N GLU A 327 82.41 62.17 38.41
CA GLU A 327 83.48 62.08 39.41
C GLU A 327 84.60 63.11 39.14
N ASN A 328 84.98 63.29 37.88
CA ASN A 328 85.96 64.32 37.47
C ASN A 328 85.45 65.76 37.70
N ARG A 329 84.14 66.00 37.55
CA ARG A 329 83.52 67.31 37.90
C ARG A 329 83.46 67.54 39.40
N HIS A 330 83.28 66.50 40.21
CA HIS A 330 83.26 66.65 41.67
C HIS A 330 84.67 66.89 42.26
N GLN A 331 85.74 66.64 41.50
CA GLN A 331 87.10 67.03 41.87
C GLN A 331 87.46 68.49 41.54
N THR A 332 86.63 69.24 40.80
CA THR A 332 86.99 70.57 40.25
C THR A 332 86.01 71.72 40.53
N VAL A 333 85.12 71.60 41.53
CA VAL A 333 84.23 72.73 41.90
C VAL A 333 84.63 73.33 43.26
N LEU A 334 85.42 74.42 43.19
CA LEU A 334 85.53 75.43 44.24
C LEU A 334 84.26 76.31 44.26
N PRO A 335 83.68 76.62 45.43
CA PRO A 335 82.56 77.56 45.53
C PRO A 335 83.07 78.98 45.77
N ALA A 336 82.81 79.91 44.85
CA ALA A 336 82.97 81.36 45.03
C ALA A 336 81.86 82.05 44.23
N SER A 337 81.14 83.08 44.69
CA SER A 337 81.37 84.04 45.76
C SER A 337 80.03 84.65 46.18
N ALA A 338 79.90 84.95 47.47
CA ALA A 338 78.78 85.68 48.06
C ALA A 338 79.10 87.18 48.09
N THR A 339 78.23 88.00 47.48
CA THR A 339 78.22 89.46 47.62
C THR A 339 76.79 89.90 48.01
N PRO A 340 76.60 90.82 48.97
CA PRO A 340 75.27 91.11 49.55
C PRO A 340 74.30 91.84 48.61
N MET A 341 74.78 92.56 47.59
CA MET A 341 73.93 93.22 46.60
C MET A 341 73.40 92.23 45.54
N THR A 342 74.17 91.19 45.25
CA THR A 342 73.78 90.04 44.41
C THR A 342 72.84 89.08 45.16
N LEU A 343 72.87 89.03 46.49
CA LEU A 343 71.92 88.22 47.29
C LEU A 343 70.48 88.74 47.22
N ALA A 344 70.25 90.05 47.21
CA ALA A 344 68.88 90.59 47.15
C ALA A 344 68.23 90.42 45.76
N THR A 345 68.99 90.59 44.67
CA THR A 345 68.55 90.28 43.30
C THR A 345 68.42 88.78 43.08
N SER A 346 69.40 87.99 43.56
CA SER A 346 69.36 86.51 43.57
C SER A 346 68.19 85.97 44.38
N GLU A 347 67.82 86.57 45.51
CA GLU A 347 66.68 86.15 46.32
C GLU A 347 65.35 86.46 45.64
N LYS A 348 65.22 87.60 44.95
CA LYS A 348 64.03 87.94 44.18
C LYS A 348 63.87 86.98 42.99
N GLU A 349 64.97 86.65 42.32
CA GLU A 349 65.01 85.63 41.26
C GLU A 349 64.70 84.23 41.80
N ARG A 350 65.27 83.85 42.96
CA ARG A 350 64.96 82.60 43.66
C ARG A 350 63.48 82.50 44.02
N ARG A 351 62.86 83.57 44.53
CA ARG A 351 61.41 83.61 44.81
C ARG A 351 60.57 83.48 43.54
N LYS A 352 60.98 84.10 42.42
CA LYS A 352 60.33 83.92 41.12
C LYS A 352 60.45 82.48 40.61
N LEU A 353 61.64 81.89 40.69
CA LEU A 353 61.90 80.51 40.30
C LEU A 353 61.10 79.52 41.16
N ILE A 354 60.96 79.77 42.46
CA ILE A 354 60.12 78.95 43.34
C ILE A 354 58.65 79.02 42.93
N LYS A 355 58.10 80.22 42.67
CA LYS A 355 56.72 80.36 42.18
C LYS A 355 56.52 79.68 40.82
N GLN A 356 57.48 79.80 39.91
CA GLN A 356 57.43 79.09 38.63
C GLN A 356 57.47 77.57 38.82
N LEU A 357 58.30 77.07 39.73
CA LEU A 357 58.41 75.66 40.06
C LEU A 357 57.13 75.12 40.72
N GLU A 358 56.47 75.93 41.55
CA GLU A 358 55.18 75.61 42.18
C GLU A 358 54.05 75.54 41.13
N ASN A 359 53.98 76.53 40.23
CA ASN A 359 53.05 76.52 39.10
C ASN A 359 53.28 75.31 38.16
N VAL A 360 54.54 74.96 37.88
CA VAL A 360 54.88 73.79 37.06
C VAL A 360 54.46 72.49 37.73
N LYS A 361 54.63 72.36 39.06
CA LYS A 361 54.17 71.19 39.82
C LYS A 361 52.65 71.06 39.83
N GLU A 362 51.93 72.17 39.93
CA GLU A 362 50.47 72.19 39.85
C GLU A 362 49.98 71.74 38.47
N LEU A 363 50.59 72.28 37.39
CA LEU A 363 50.31 71.85 36.02
C LEU A 363 50.65 70.37 35.81
N GLU A 364 51.78 69.88 36.34
CA GLU A 364 52.16 68.47 36.28
C GLU A 364 51.12 67.58 36.99
N SER A 365 50.65 67.99 38.18
CA SER A 365 49.61 67.29 38.91
C SER A 365 48.30 67.21 38.13
N ASN A 366 47.87 68.33 37.54
CA ASN A 366 46.66 68.40 36.72
C ASN A 366 46.76 67.51 35.48
N LEU A 367 47.89 67.54 34.78
CA LEU A 367 48.13 66.67 33.61
C LEU A 367 48.15 65.19 34.01
N ARG A 368 48.74 64.84 35.16
CA ARG A 368 48.71 63.46 35.68
C ARG A 368 47.28 63.00 35.97
N GLN A 369 46.46 63.85 36.57
CA GLN A 369 45.05 63.56 36.83
C GLN A 369 44.26 63.38 35.53
N GLU A 370 44.48 64.25 34.54
CA GLU A 370 43.86 64.15 33.22
C GLU A 370 44.24 62.84 32.51
N ILE A 371 45.51 62.44 32.56
CA ILE A 371 45.98 61.14 32.01
C ILE A 371 45.24 59.97 32.66
N VAL A 372 45.04 59.98 33.98
CA VAL A 372 44.30 58.91 34.68
C VAL A 372 42.84 58.88 34.24
N MET A 373 42.18 60.03 34.12
CA MET A 373 40.80 60.11 33.63
C MET A 373 40.66 59.63 32.18
N LEU A 374 41.59 60.03 31.30
CA LEU A 374 41.60 59.59 29.90
C LEU A 374 41.82 58.08 29.78
N LYS A 375 42.71 57.50 30.61
CA LYS A 375 42.90 56.05 30.68
C LYS A 375 41.64 55.31 31.15
N ALA A 376 40.94 55.85 32.16
CA ALA A 376 39.69 55.27 32.63
C ALA A 376 38.60 55.29 31.53
N ARG A 377 38.43 56.42 30.84
CA ARG A 377 37.50 56.54 29.70
C ARG A 377 37.85 55.61 28.54
N LEU A 378 39.14 55.44 28.24
CA LEU A 378 39.58 54.51 27.19
C LEU A 378 39.26 53.06 27.56
N LEU A 379 39.44 52.68 28.83
CA LEU A 379 39.11 51.34 29.31
C LEU A 379 37.60 51.08 29.23
N GLU A 380 36.78 52.04 29.67
CA GLU A 380 35.32 51.97 29.58
C GLU A 380 34.84 51.88 28.11
N SER A 381 35.42 52.70 27.21
CA SER A 381 35.18 52.62 25.77
C SER A 381 35.57 51.25 25.19
N SER A 382 36.68 50.66 25.64
CA SER A 382 37.08 49.31 25.20
C SER A 382 36.11 48.22 25.69
N GLN A 383 35.62 48.32 26.94
CA GLN A 383 34.66 47.37 27.51
C GLN A 383 33.30 47.43 26.82
N THR A 384 32.78 48.64 26.58
CA THR A 384 31.53 48.83 25.83
C THR A 384 31.64 48.29 24.40
N LYS A 385 32.76 48.51 23.71
CA LYS A 385 33.01 47.92 22.39
C LYS A 385 33.04 46.38 22.42
N LEU A 386 33.66 45.77 23.44
CA LEU A 386 33.64 44.32 23.61
C LEU A 386 32.23 43.78 23.86
N ALA A 387 31.44 44.45 24.70
CA ALA A 387 30.04 44.09 24.96
C ALA A 387 29.17 44.21 23.69
N GLN A 388 29.35 45.28 22.91
CA GLN A 388 28.69 45.44 21.62
C GLN A 388 29.07 44.33 20.63
N MET A 389 30.35 43.94 20.58
CA MET A 389 30.79 42.82 19.75
C MET A 389 30.19 41.49 20.19
N SER A 390 30.05 41.21 21.50
CA SER A 390 29.38 40.00 21.98
C SER A 390 27.89 39.98 21.65
N ILE A 391 27.20 41.11 21.82
CA ILE A 391 25.78 41.24 21.46
C ILE A 391 25.60 41.07 19.95
N SER A 392 26.46 41.69 19.12
CA SER A 392 26.43 41.52 17.66
C SER A 392 26.66 40.07 17.21
N LYS A 393 27.51 39.32 17.91
CA LYS A 393 27.69 37.87 17.66
C LYS A 393 26.43 37.08 18.02
N ALA A 394 25.84 37.36 19.19
CA ALA A 394 24.60 36.70 19.62
C ALA A 394 23.43 37.00 18.66
N LEU A 395 23.30 38.26 18.21
CA LEU A 395 22.28 38.67 17.24
C LEU A 395 22.44 37.93 15.91
N ARG A 396 23.67 37.82 15.39
CA ARG A 396 23.93 37.05 14.16
C ARG A 396 23.61 35.57 14.31
N ALA A 397 23.95 34.96 15.46
CA ALA A 397 23.61 33.57 15.72
C ALA A 397 22.08 33.37 15.81
N ALA A 398 21.36 34.31 16.43
CA ALA A 398 19.90 34.28 16.48
C ALA A 398 19.28 34.46 15.09
N GLN A 399 19.80 35.38 14.26
CA GLN A 399 19.35 35.58 12.89
C GLN A 399 19.53 34.32 12.04
N ASN A 400 20.71 33.70 12.08
CA ASN A 400 20.95 32.46 11.35
C ASN A 400 19.96 31.36 11.77
N LYS A 401 19.63 31.26 13.06
CA LYS A 401 18.67 30.28 13.55
C LYS A 401 17.24 30.58 13.10
N ILE A 402 16.86 31.86 12.98
CA ILE A 402 15.57 32.27 12.40
C ILE A 402 15.52 31.87 10.92
N ASP A 403 16.59 32.12 10.16
CA ASP A 403 16.66 31.78 8.74
C ASP A 403 16.62 30.25 8.53
N GLU A 404 17.32 29.48 9.35
CA GLU A 404 17.25 28.01 9.38
C GLU A 404 15.83 27.50 9.67
N LEU A 405 15.18 28.06 10.70
CA LEU A 405 13.79 27.71 11.03
C LEU A 405 12.82 28.09 9.91
N GLY A 406 13.03 29.24 9.26
CA GLY A 406 12.24 29.67 8.10
C GLY A 406 12.33 28.68 6.94
N SER A 407 13.56 28.24 6.60
CA SER A 407 13.77 27.23 5.56
C SER A 407 13.11 25.89 5.89
N ILE A 408 13.16 25.46 7.16
CA ILE A 408 12.48 24.24 7.62
C ILE A 408 10.96 24.39 7.48
N CYS A 409 10.38 25.52 7.90
CA CYS A 409 8.95 25.78 7.76
C CYS A 409 8.51 25.76 6.29
N GLU A 410 9.24 26.42 5.39
CA GLU A 410 8.95 26.39 3.95
C GLU A 410 9.03 24.98 3.36
N SER A 411 10.03 24.19 3.75
CA SER A 411 10.14 22.80 3.33
C SER A 411 8.95 21.97 3.79
N ARG A 412 8.52 22.14 5.05
CA ARG A 412 7.36 21.44 5.60
C ARG A 412 6.05 21.88 4.96
N ASP A 413 5.89 23.16 4.66
CA ASP A 413 4.72 23.66 3.93
C ASP A 413 4.64 23.08 2.51
N ASN A 414 5.78 22.93 1.84
CA ASN A 414 5.84 22.30 0.53
C ASN A 414 5.52 20.80 0.58
N GLU A 415 6.02 20.07 1.60
CA GLU A 415 5.64 18.68 1.85
C GLU A 415 4.15 18.54 2.15
N LEU A 416 3.59 19.40 3.00
CA LEU A 416 2.16 19.41 3.31
C LEU A 416 1.31 19.63 2.06
N LYS A 417 1.71 20.56 1.17
CA LYS A 417 1.02 20.77 -0.10
C LYS A 417 1.06 19.52 -0.97
N LYS A 418 2.22 18.85 -1.10
CA LYS A 418 2.36 17.60 -1.87
C LYS A 418 1.48 16.48 -1.31
N LEU A 419 1.54 16.24 0.00
CA LEU A 419 0.70 15.24 0.66
C LEU A 419 -0.79 15.56 0.51
N THR A 420 -1.16 16.84 0.55
CA THR A 420 -2.55 17.27 0.33
C THR A 420 -2.99 17.01 -1.11
N THR A 421 -2.13 17.23 -2.11
CA THR A 421 -2.45 16.92 -3.51
C THR A 421 -2.56 15.41 -3.74
N GLU A 422 -1.63 14.62 -3.22
CA GLU A 422 -1.65 13.15 -3.31
C GLU A 422 -2.90 12.56 -2.63
N LEU A 423 -3.26 13.07 -1.44
CA LEU A 423 -4.48 12.66 -0.73
C LEU A 423 -5.75 12.97 -1.55
N ASN A 424 -5.80 14.14 -2.19
CA ASN A 424 -6.94 14.53 -3.02
C ASN A 424 -7.04 13.67 -4.30
N GLU A 425 -5.91 13.33 -4.92
CA GLU A 425 -5.86 12.44 -6.08
C GLU A 425 -6.28 11.02 -5.71
N SER A 426 -5.76 10.48 -4.60
CA SER A 426 -6.17 9.18 -4.07
C SER A 426 -7.66 9.14 -3.74
N ARG A 427 -8.20 10.17 -3.07
CA ARG A 427 -9.65 10.29 -2.79
C ARG A 427 -10.47 10.33 -4.07
N LYS A 428 -10.03 11.06 -5.11
CA LYS A 428 -10.72 11.08 -6.41
C LYS A 428 -10.73 9.70 -7.05
N HIS A 429 -9.59 9.01 -7.04
CA HIS A 429 -9.48 7.67 -7.61
C HIS A 429 -10.39 6.67 -6.89
N SER A 430 -10.39 6.65 -5.55
CA SER A 430 -11.27 5.78 -4.77
C SER A 430 -12.76 6.10 -4.99
N ASN A 431 -13.13 7.37 -5.15
CA ASN A 431 -14.51 7.74 -5.47
C ASN A 431 -14.94 7.21 -6.86
N ILE A 432 -14.08 7.33 -7.87
CA ILE A 432 -14.36 6.81 -9.21
C ILE A 432 -14.51 5.27 -9.17
N GLU A 433 -13.64 4.59 -8.42
CA GLU A 433 -13.71 3.13 -8.30
C GLU A 433 -14.99 2.67 -7.56
N LEU A 434 -15.39 3.38 -6.49
CA LEU A 434 -16.66 3.15 -5.82
C LEU A 434 -17.87 3.39 -6.73
N GLU A 435 -17.81 4.41 -7.59
CA GLU A 435 -18.87 4.70 -8.57
C GLU A 435 -18.97 3.57 -9.60
N ASN A 436 -17.84 3.11 -10.16
CA ASN A 436 -17.79 1.98 -11.08
C ASN A 436 -18.33 0.69 -10.44
N GLN A 437 -17.90 0.37 -9.21
CA GLN A 437 -18.39 -0.81 -8.48
C GLN A 437 -19.90 -0.71 -8.21
N ASN A 438 -20.42 0.48 -7.90
CA ASN A 438 -21.85 0.69 -7.73
C ASN A 438 -22.62 0.49 -9.05
N GLU A 439 -22.09 0.97 -10.18
CA GLU A 439 -22.70 0.72 -11.49
C GLU A 439 -22.74 -0.77 -11.84
N GLU A 440 -21.66 -1.51 -11.58
CA GLU A 440 -21.60 -2.96 -11.77
C GLU A 440 -22.60 -3.70 -10.87
N LEU A 441 -22.65 -3.34 -9.59
CA LEU A 441 -23.64 -3.89 -8.65
C LEU A 441 -25.07 -3.61 -9.10
N LEU A 442 -25.33 -2.44 -9.69
CA LEU A 442 -26.64 -2.07 -10.18
C LEU A 442 -27.03 -2.90 -11.43
N LYS A 443 -26.09 -3.14 -12.34
CA LYS A 443 -26.27 -4.06 -13.49
C LYS A 443 -26.55 -5.50 -13.02
N LEU A 444 -25.76 -6.01 -12.08
CA LEU A 444 -25.97 -7.35 -11.51
C LEU A 444 -27.32 -7.48 -10.80
N ARG A 445 -27.75 -6.45 -10.06
CA ARG A 445 -29.09 -6.42 -9.45
C ARG A 445 -30.20 -6.45 -10.50
N GLN A 446 -30.04 -5.72 -11.60
CA GLN A 446 -31.00 -5.75 -12.70
C GLN A 446 -31.06 -7.14 -13.36
N GLU A 447 -29.92 -7.78 -13.58
CA GLU A 447 -29.84 -9.13 -14.15
C GLU A 447 -30.49 -10.18 -13.22
N ILE A 448 -30.21 -10.12 -11.92
CA ILE A 448 -30.87 -11.00 -10.93
C ILE A 448 -32.38 -10.83 -10.96
N ASN A 449 -32.89 -9.58 -10.98
CA ASN A 449 -34.32 -9.32 -11.05
C ASN A 449 -34.93 -9.84 -12.36
N HIS A 450 -34.20 -9.72 -13.47
CA HIS A 450 -34.62 -10.26 -14.76
C HIS A 450 -34.70 -11.79 -14.74
N LEU A 451 -33.67 -12.47 -14.24
CA LEU A 451 -33.63 -13.93 -14.09
C LEU A 451 -34.72 -14.44 -13.16
N GLN A 452 -35.00 -13.74 -12.05
CA GLN A 452 -36.12 -14.07 -11.16
C GLN A 452 -37.47 -13.97 -11.88
N THR A 453 -37.63 -12.96 -12.75
CA THR A 453 -38.86 -12.79 -13.54
C THR A 453 -39.01 -13.92 -14.56
N LEU A 454 -37.93 -14.28 -15.26
CA LEU A 454 -37.90 -15.42 -16.19
C LEU A 454 -38.20 -16.74 -15.47
N LEU A 455 -37.58 -16.98 -14.32
CA LEU A 455 -37.81 -18.17 -13.50
C LEU A 455 -39.28 -18.29 -13.08
N ASN A 456 -39.87 -17.20 -12.55
CA ASN A 456 -41.29 -17.18 -12.19
C ASN A 456 -42.20 -17.43 -13.40
N SER A 457 -41.86 -16.92 -14.57
CA SER A 457 -42.64 -17.19 -15.79
C SER A 457 -42.56 -18.65 -16.23
N SER A 458 -41.38 -19.28 -16.09
CA SER A 458 -41.15 -20.69 -16.37
C SER A 458 -41.93 -21.58 -15.39
N GLN A 459 -41.88 -21.27 -14.09
CA GLN A 459 -42.62 -21.99 -13.06
C GLN A 459 -44.13 -21.94 -13.31
N LYS A 460 -44.68 -20.76 -13.64
CA LYS A 460 -46.11 -20.65 -14.02
C LYS A 460 -46.46 -21.45 -15.27
N SER A 461 -45.58 -21.45 -16.28
CA SER A 461 -45.80 -22.25 -17.49
C SER A 461 -45.79 -23.74 -17.18
N GLU A 462 -44.89 -24.19 -16.29
CA GLU A 462 -44.82 -25.57 -15.83
C GLU A 462 -46.07 -25.96 -15.05
N GLU A 463 -46.53 -25.12 -14.11
CA GLU A 463 -47.79 -25.31 -13.39
C GLU A 463 -48.98 -25.48 -14.35
N HIS A 464 -49.11 -24.61 -15.36
CA HIS A 464 -50.16 -24.73 -16.36
C HIS A 464 -50.06 -26.02 -17.18
N LEU A 465 -48.85 -26.48 -17.54
CA LEU A 465 -48.66 -27.74 -18.26
C LEU A 465 -49.02 -28.95 -17.40
N LEU A 466 -48.70 -28.91 -16.10
CA LEU A 466 -49.08 -29.95 -15.14
C LEU A 466 -50.60 -29.98 -14.91
N GLU A 467 -51.25 -28.83 -14.79
CA GLU A 467 -52.72 -28.73 -14.75
C GLU A 467 -53.36 -29.25 -16.03
N PHE A 468 -52.84 -28.88 -17.19
CA PHE A 468 -53.33 -29.37 -18.49
C PHE A 468 -53.17 -30.89 -18.59
N ARG A 469 -51.99 -31.43 -18.23
CA ARG A 469 -51.73 -32.87 -18.19
C ARG A 469 -52.73 -33.59 -17.30
N LYS A 470 -53.01 -33.04 -16.11
CA LYS A 470 -54.00 -33.59 -15.18
C LYS A 470 -55.41 -33.58 -15.78
N LEU A 471 -55.83 -32.48 -16.41
CA LEU A 471 -57.13 -32.40 -17.09
C LEU A 471 -57.26 -33.44 -18.21
N VAL A 472 -56.24 -33.59 -19.05
CA VAL A 472 -56.23 -34.61 -20.12
C VAL A 472 -56.41 -36.01 -19.54
N ALA A 473 -55.70 -36.34 -18.46
CA ALA A 473 -55.83 -37.65 -17.83
C ALA A 473 -57.26 -37.90 -17.28
N ILE A 474 -57.86 -36.89 -16.63
CA ILE A 474 -59.27 -36.95 -16.17
C ILE A 474 -60.22 -37.20 -17.36
N TYR A 475 -60.06 -36.47 -18.47
CA TYR A 475 -60.92 -36.63 -19.65
C TYR A 475 -60.77 -37.99 -20.34
N LEU A 476 -59.62 -38.64 -20.22
CA LEU A 476 -59.39 -40.01 -20.70
C LEU A 476 -59.95 -41.08 -19.74
N GLY A 477 -60.47 -40.68 -18.59
CA GLY A 477 -60.98 -41.60 -17.57
C GLY A 477 -59.90 -42.32 -16.76
N LEU A 478 -58.68 -41.77 -16.73
CA LEU A 478 -57.59 -42.30 -15.92
C LEU A 478 -57.75 -41.85 -14.46
N ASP A 479 -57.43 -42.75 -13.54
CA ASP A 479 -57.73 -42.58 -12.12
C ASP A 479 -56.84 -41.51 -11.47
N ASN A 480 -57.46 -40.48 -10.91
CA ASN A 480 -56.79 -39.24 -10.49
C ASN A 480 -56.27 -39.29 -9.04
N GLU A 481 -56.46 -40.42 -8.35
CA GLU A 481 -56.01 -40.63 -6.96
C GLU A 481 -54.54 -41.06 -6.85
N GLN A 482 -53.92 -41.50 -7.95
CA GLN A 482 -52.50 -41.89 -7.97
C GLN A 482 -51.60 -40.66 -8.18
N LEU A 483 -50.54 -40.56 -7.36
CA LEU A 483 -49.73 -39.34 -7.20
C LEU A 483 -49.05 -38.85 -8.50
N THR A 484 -48.95 -39.68 -9.54
CA THR A 484 -48.58 -39.30 -10.91
C THR A 484 -49.00 -40.39 -11.89
N ILE A 485 -49.83 -40.05 -12.88
CA ILE A 485 -50.17 -40.94 -14.00
C ILE A 485 -48.99 -40.94 -15.00
N PRO A 486 -48.43 -42.09 -15.41
CA PRO A 486 -47.34 -42.14 -16.38
C PRO A 486 -47.75 -41.65 -17.78
N ASP A 487 -46.85 -40.96 -18.49
CA ASP A 487 -47.18 -40.37 -19.81
C ASP A 487 -47.51 -41.41 -20.87
N TYR A 488 -46.92 -42.61 -20.80
CA TYR A 488 -47.23 -43.68 -21.76
C TYR A 488 -48.68 -44.16 -21.64
N GLU A 489 -49.31 -44.10 -20.46
CA GLU A 489 -50.72 -44.47 -20.28
C GLU A 489 -51.64 -43.44 -20.91
N ILE A 490 -51.34 -42.15 -20.71
CA ILE A 490 -52.04 -41.04 -21.35
C ILE A 490 -51.95 -41.17 -22.88
N LEU A 491 -50.74 -41.42 -23.40
CA LEU A 491 -50.50 -41.58 -24.84
C LEU A 491 -51.23 -42.79 -25.42
N THR A 492 -51.18 -43.96 -24.77
CA THR A 492 -51.88 -45.16 -25.27
C THR A 492 -53.40 -44.99 -25.27
N HIS A 493 -53.97 -44.30 -24.28
CA HIS A 493 -55.39 -43.99 -24.28
C HIS A 493 -55.77 -42.97 -25.35
N LEU A 494 -54.96 -41.93 -25.56
CA LEU A 494 -55.13 -41.00 -26.68
C LEU A 494 -55.08 -41.72 -28.03
N ASP A 495 -54.09 -42.58 -28.25
CA ASP A 495 -53.94 -43.33 -29.51
C ASP A 495 -55.13 -44.27 -29.76
N ARG A 496 -55.65 -44.93 -28.72
CA ARG A 496 -56.88 -45.73 -28.84
C ARG A 496 -58.08 -44.86 -29.22
N LEU A 497 -58.22 -43.69 -28.61
CA LEU A 497 -59.32 -42.76 -28.86
C LEU A 497 -59.25 -42.18 -30.28
N VAL A 498 -58.05 -41.78 -30.72
CA VAL A 498 -57.77 -41.33 -32.09
C VAL A 498 -58.05 -42.44 -33.09
N SER A 499 -57.58 -43.66 -32.84
CA SER A 499 -57.81 -44.81 -33.72
C SER A 499 -59.30 -45.15 -33.82
N ALA A 500 -60.02 -45.14 -32.70
CA ALA A 500 -61.46 -45.35 -32.67
C ALA A 500 -62.19 -44.27 -33.48
N ASN A 501 -61.83 -42.99 -33.30
CA ASN A 501 -62.46 -41.89 -34.01
C ASN A 501 -62.14 -41.90 -35.52
N GLN A 502 -60.91 -42.24 -35.90
CA GLN A 502 -60.54 -42.46 -37.31
C GLN A 502 -61.32 -43.62 -37.93
N SER A 503 -61.49 -44.73 -37.20
CA SER A 503 -62.30 -45.85 -37.65
C SER A 503 -63.78 -45.47 -37.79
N GLN A 504 -64.32 -44.66 -36.87
CA GLN A 504 -65.69 -44.16 -36.93
C GLN A 504 -65.89 -43.20 -38.09
N ALA A 505 -64.93 -42.31 -38.36
CA ALA A 505 -64.95 -41.42 -39.51
C ALA A 505 -64.85 -42.20 -40.83
N ALA A 506 -63.96 -43.20 -40.92
CA ALA A 506 -63.85 -44.08 -42.08
C ALA A 506 -65.15 -44.86 -42.31
N ASN A 507 -65.76 -45.36 -41.23
CA ASN A 507 -67.05 -46.03 -41.28
C ASN A 507 -68.17 -45.07 -41.71
N ALA A 508 -68.20 -43.83 -41.19
CA ALA A 508 -69.17 -42.82 -41.60
C ALA A 508 -69.05 -42.51 -43.10
N VAL A 509 -67.83 -42.30 -43.61
CA VAL A 509 -67.58 -42.09 -45.06
C VAL A 509 -67.97 -43.33 -45.87
N ALA A 510 -67.70 -44.53 -45.37
CA ALA A 510 -68.10 -45.77 -46.04
C ALA A 510 -69.63 -45.91 -46.07
N THR A 511 -70.32 -45.58 -44.98
CA THR A 511 -71.79 -45.56 -44.95
C THR A 511 -72.38 -44.45 -45.81
N GLU A 512 -71.77 -43.27 -45.88
CA GLU A 512 -72.19 -42.18 -46.77
C GLU A 512 -72.05 -42.61 -48.23
N ARG A 513 -70.93 -43.22 -48.62
CA ARG A 513 -70.75 -43.82 -49.95
C ARG A 513 -71.74 -44.94 -50.24
N ALA A 514 -72.04 -45.79 -49.25
CA ALA A 514 -73.02 -46.86 -49.41
C ALA A 514 -74.45 -46.30 -49.57
N VAL A 515 -74.78 -45.22 -48.85
CA VAL A 515 -76.05 -44.49 -49.00
C VAL A 515 -76.11 -43.78 -50.35
N ASP A 516 -75.02 -43.18 -50.85
CA ASP A 516 -74.95 -42.59 -52.20
C ASP A 516 -75.15 -43.65 -53.31
N LEU A 517 -74.67 -44.89 -53.08
CA LEU A 517 -74.89 -46.01 -53.99
C LEU A 517 -76.35 -46.55 -53.93
N LEU A 518 -76.96 -46.60 -52.74
CA LEU A 518 -78.35 -47.04 -52.54
C LEU A 518 -79.37 -45.99 -52.97
N THR A 519 -79.05 -44.71 -52.80
CA THR A 519 -79.85 -43.57 -53.29
C THR A 519 -79.58 -43.24 -54.75
N GLY A 520 -78.94 -44.18 -55.48
CA GLY A 520 -78.46 -44.05 -56.85
C GLY A 520 -79.17 -42.94 -57.61
N ASN A 521 -78.41 -41.94 -58.02
CA ASN A 521 -78.88 -41.01 -59.05
C ASN A 521 -80.16 -40.20 -58.74
N ILE A 522 -80.51 -39.92 -57.46
CA ILE A 522 -81.59 -38.95 -57.21
C ILE A 522 -81.09 -37.49 -57.20
N ARG A 523 -79.79 -37.22 -56.97
CA ARG A 523 -79.23 -35.87 -57.16
C ARG A 523 -78.80 -35.53 -58.59
N SER A 524 -78.67 -36.51 -59.49
CA SER A 524 -78.40 -36.23 -60.91
C SER A 524 -79.66 -35.89 -61.72
N ASN A 525 -80.86 -35.99 -61.14
CA ASN A 525 -82.12 -35.66 -61.84
C ASN A 525 -82.99 -34.55 -61.21
N VAL A 526 -82.50 -33.80 -60.21
CA VAL A 526 -83.22 -32.62 -59.67
C VAL A 526 -82.39 -31.33 -59.67
N ARG A 527 -81.31 -31.25 -60.47
CA ARG A 527 -80.57 -29.98 -60.68
C ARG A 527 -80.41 -29.54 -62.13
N ASN A 528 -81.34 -29.96 -63.00
CA ASN A 528 -81.52 -29.41 -64.36
C ASN A 528 -82.88 -28.73 -64.57
N HIS A 529 -83.51 -28.26 -63.50
CA HIS A 529 -84.64 -27.34 -63.60
C HIS A 529 -84.53 -26.26 -62.53
N TYR A 530 -83.58 -25.34 -62.73
CA TYR A 530 -83.74 -23.90 -62.57
C TYR A 530 -82.51 -23.24 -63.22
N ASP A 531 -82.71 -22.82 -64.47
CA ASP A 531 -81.84 -21.88 -65.18
C ASP A 531 -81.87 -20.50 -64.51
N ARG A 532 -80.74 -19.79 -64.66
CA ARG A 532 -80.46 -18.34 -64.49
C ARG A 532 -79.89 -17.86 -63.16
#